data_AF-A0A7C4Z114-F1
#
_entry.id   AF-A0A7C4Z114-F1
#
_cell.length_a   1.000
_cell.length_b   1.000
_cell.length_c   1.000
_cell.angle_alpha   90.00
_cell.angle_beta   90.00
_cell.angle_gamma   90.00
#
_symmetry.space_group_name_H-M   'P 1'
#
loop_
_entity.id
_entity.type
_entity.pdbx_description
1 polymer ?
#
loop_
_entity_poly.entity_id
_entity_poly.type
_entity_poly.pdbx_seq_one_letter_code
_entity_poly.pdbx_strand_id
1 'polypeptide(L)'
;MTKKESILKTNVFMKLVYTVFLALLVALFWGMGIAAFYPAPEAPETPAIVEQSYKNPGESLSPAEKTAQVAFEKEQKEYNEKMKTYSRNVSIIALGFAVLTLVVSLLFSNKIPVLADGLLLGSVFTLAYSIIRGFESEDAKFRFVIVTVGLLITVFIGYWKFIKTPKELE
;
A
#
# COMPACT_ATOMS: atom_id res chain seq x y z
N MET A 1 -14.18 40.19 -11.31
CA MET A 1 -14.28 39.03 -10.41
C MET A 1 -14.96 39.49 -9.13
N THR A 2 -16.12 38.93 -8.79
CA THR A 2 -16.93 39.42 -7.65
C THR A 2 -16.43 38.83 -6.33
N LYS A 3 -16.61 39.55 -5.21
CA LYS A 3 -16.24 39.08 -3.86
C LYS A 3 -16.80 37.68 -3.54
N LYS A 4 -17.99 37.36 -4.07
CA LYS A 4 -18.66 36.05 -3.96
C LYS A 4 -17.89 34.94 -4.68
N GLU A 5 -17.37 35.19 -5.88
CA GLU A 5 -16.57 34.22 -6.64
C GLU A 5 -15.24 33.90 -5.94
N SER A 6 -14.59 34.90 -5.34
CA SER A 6 -13.36 34.71 -4.57
C SER A 6 -13.58 33.82 -3.36
N ILE A 7 -14.61 34.11 -2.56
CA ILE A 7 -14.95 33.32 -1.36
C ILE A 7 -15.34 31.88 -1.72
N LEU A 8 -16.10 31.69 -2.80
CA LEU A 8 -16.49 30.36 -3.27
C LEU A 8 -15.26 29.53 -3.68
N LYS A 9 -14.32 30.12 -4.44
CA LYS A 9 -13.07 29.46 -4.84
C LYS A 9 -12.21 29.07 -3.63
N THR A 10 -12.07 29.96 -2.65
CA THR A 10 -11.30 29.68 -1.43
C THR A 10 -11.89 28.51 -0.64
N ASN A 11 -13.22 28.42 -0.52
CA ASN A 11 -13.88 27.30 0.16
C ASN A 11 -13.64 25.96 -0.56
N VAL A 12 -13.80 25.93 -1.89
CA VAL A 12 -13.53 24.73 -2.70
C VAL A 12 -12.06 24.31 -2.60
N PHE A 13 -11.14 25.25 -2.66
CA PHE A 13 -9.71 24.98 -2.52
C PHE A 13 -9.38 24.37 -1.14
N MET A 14 -9.90 24.95 -0.06
CA MET A 14 -9.67 24.43 1.30
C MET A 14 -10.23 23.01 1.47
N LYS A 15 -11.42 22.73 0.91
CA LYS A 15 -11.99 21.38 0.91
C LYS A 15 -11.10 20.39 0.17
N LEU A 16 -10.60 20.76 -1.01
CA LEU A 16 -9.70 19.92 -1.79
C LEU A 16 -8.41 19.60 -1.01
N VAL A 17 -7.76 20.62 -0.45
CA VAL A 17 -6.53 20.46 0.34
C VAL A 17 -6.77 19.54 1.52
N TYR A 18 -7.86 19.75 2.27
CA TYR A 18 -8.23 18.90 3.39
C TYR A 18 -8.47 17.45 2.95
N THR A 19 -9.24 17.23 1.88
CA THR A 19 -9.54 15.89 1.35
C THR A 19 -8.27 15.15 0.96
N VAL A 20 -7.34 15.81 0.26
CA VAL A 20 -6.05 15.21 -0.14
C VAL A 20 -5.19 14.92 1.09
N PHE A 21 -5.09 15.86 2.03
CA PHE A 21 -4.32 15.66 3.25
C PHE A 21 -4.86 14.50 4.08
N LEU A 22 -6.18 14.43 4.29
CA LEU A 22 -6.82 13.34 4.99
C LEU A 22 -6.59 11.99 4.28
N ALA A 23 -6.69 11.95 2.95
CA ALA A 23 -6.43 10.74 2.18
C ALA A 23 -5.02 10.21 2.38
N LEU A 24 -4.01 11.10 2.35
CA LEU A 24 -2.62 10.74 2.62
C LEU A 24 -2.43 10.26 4.06
N LEU A 25 -3.02 10.94 5.04
CA LEU A 25 -2.94 10.52 6.44
C LEU A 25 -3.57 9.14 6.67
N VAL A 26 -4.70 8.84 6.03
CA VAL A 26 -5.34 7.51 6.12
C VAL A 26 -4.43 6.42 5.55
N ALA A 27 -3.84 6.66 4.37
CA ALA A 27 -2.93 5.70 3.74
C ALA A 27 -1.68 5.46 4.60
N LEU A 28 -1.10 6.53 5.15
CA LEU A 28 0.05 6.45 6.06
C LEU A 28 -0.32 5.77 7.38
N PHE A 29 -1.49 6.07 7.94
CA PHE A 29 -1.98 5.45 9.17
C PHE A 29 -2.07 3.95 9.03
N TRP A 30 -2.68 3.44 7.95
CA TRP A 30 -2.75 2.00 7.72
C TRP A 30 -1.40 1.40 7.35
N GLY A 31 -0.61 2.04 6.48
CA GLY A 31 0.70 1.54 6.09
C GLY A 31 1.68 1.42 7.27
N MET A 32 1.77 2.47 8.10
CA MET A 32 2.59 2.47 9.30
C MET A 32 1.99 1.61 10.41
N GLY A 33 0.66 1.58 10.54
CA GLY A 33 -0.02 0.72 11.50
C GLY A 33 0.28 -0.76 11.26
N ILE A 34 0.21 -1.21 9.99
CA ILE A 34 0.60 -2.59 9.65
C ILE A 34 2.07 -2.82 9.99
N ALA A 35 2.98 -1.92 9.62
CA ALA A 35 4.40 -2.08 9.94
C ALA A 35 4.69 -2.14 11.44
N ALA A 36 3.91 -1.43 12.27
CA ALA A 36 4.07 -1.42 13.71
C ALA A 36 3.58 -2.71 14.40
N PHE A 37 2.50 -3.31 13.90
CA PHE A 37 1.88 -4.50 14.51
C PHE A 37 2.17 -5.82 13.79
N TYR A 38 2.72 -5.74 12.57
CA TYR A 38 3.12 -6.87 11.74
C TYR A 38 4.51 -6.56 11.16
N PRO A 39 5.59 -6.71 11.94
CA PRO A 39 6.94 -6.31 11.54
C PRO A 39 7.49 -7.22 10.44
N ALA A 40 8.31 -6.63 9.57
CA ALA A 40 8.99 -7.38 8.53
C ALA A 40 10.06 -8.32 9.13
N PRO A 41 10.29 -9.50 8.52
CA PRO A 41 11.45 -10.33 8.81
C PRO A 41 12.77 -9.51 8.78
N GLU A 42 13.70 -9.85 9.67
CA GLU A 42 15.03 -9.25 9.70
C GLU A 42 15.91 -9.86 8.60
N ALA A 43 16.63 -9.00 7.87
CA ALA A 43 17.57 -9.42 6.85
C ALA A 43 18.81 -10.06 7.51
N PRO A 44 19.36 -11.16 6.94
CA PRO A 44 20.59 -11.75 7.45
C PRO A 44 21.75 -10.76 7.33
N GLU A 45 22.61 -10.71 8.34
CA GLU A 45 23.82 -9.88 8.29
C GLU A 45 24.79 -10.43 7.25
N THR A 46 25.23 -9.57 6.33
CA THR A 46 26.21 -9.96 5.30
C THR A 46 27.56 -10.24 5.96
N PRO A 47 28.11 -11.47 5.86
CA PRO A 47 29.42 -11.78 6.42
C PRO A 47 30.51 -10.99 5.69
N ALA A 48 31.54 -10.54 6.42
CA ALA A 48 32.66 -9.78 5.86
C ALA A 48 33.35 -10.49 4.68
N ILE A 49 33.43 -11.82 4.73
CA ILE A 49 33.99 -12.65 3.64
C ILE A 49 33.17 -12.59 2.35
N VAL A 50 31.84 -12.48 2.44
CA VAL A 50 30.93 -12.36 1.30
C VAL A 50 31.08 -10.95 0.72
N GLU A 51 31.15 -9.94 1.56
CA GLU A 51 31.42 -8.56 1.15
C GLU A 51 32.78 -8.43 0.42
N GLN A 52 33.80 -9.12 0.92
CA GLN A 52 35.13 -9.15 0.33
C GLN A 52 35.13 -9.88 -1.03
N SER A 53 34.36 -10.96 -1.17
CA SER A 53 34.21 -11.68 -2.45
C SER A 53 33.57 -10.83 -3.55
N TYR A 54 32.65 -9.92 -3.21
CA TYR A 54 32.07 -8.97 -4.15
C TYR A 54 33.05 -7.88 -4.59
N LYS A 55 33.98 -7.50 -3.70
CA LYS A 55 35.01 -6.47 -3.98
C LYS A 55 36.15 -7.02 -4.85
N ASN A 56 36.49 -8.30 -4.73
CA ASN A 56 37.56 -8.96 -5.48
C ASN A 56 37.02 -10.11 -6.36
N PRO A 57 36.24 -9.80 -7.41
CA PRO A 57 35.69 -10.84 -8.27
C PRO A 57 36.82 -11.61 -8.99
N GLY A 58 36.85 -12.93 -8.84
CA GLY A 58 37.80 -13.83 -9.50
C GLY A 58 38.90 -14.41 -8.61
N GLU A 59 39.01 -13.97 -7.36
CA GLU A 59 39.91 -14.59 -6.38
C GLU A 59 39.30 -15.91 -5.87
N SER A 60 40.09 -16.99 -5.83
CA SER A 60 39.57 -18.30 -5.42
C SER A 60 39.31 -18.33 -3.92
N LEU A 61 38.04 -18.43 -3.53
CA LEU A 61 37.64 -18.56 -2.13
C LEU A 61 38.26 -19.81 -1.49
N SER A 62 38.77 -19.65 -0.27
CA SER A 62 39.18 -20.74 0.60
C SER A 62 37.98 -21.64 0.96
N PRO A 63 38.21 -22.89 1.40
CA PRO A 63 37.13 -23.78 1.81
C PRO A 63 36.23 -23.21 2.93
N ALA A 64 36.82 -22.43 3.86
CA ALA A 64 36.08 -21.78 4.93
C ALA A 64 35.16 -20.66 4.40
N GLU A 65 35.66 -19.85 3.46
CA GLU A 65 34.87 -18.78 2.84
C GLU A 65 33.72 -19.31 2.00
N LYS A 66 33.94 -20.38 1.22
CA LYS A 66 32.88 -21.06 0.48
C LYS A 66 31.78 -21.58 1.40
N THR A 67 32.16 -22.13 2.55
CA THR A 67 31.19 -22.67 3.52
C THR A 67 30.30 -21.57 4.07
N ALA A 68 30.88 -20.43 4.46
CA ALA A 68 30.12 -19.32 5.00
C ALA A 68 29.33 -18.54 3.92
N GLN A 69 29.78 -18.52 2.66
CA GLN A 69 28.96 -18.05 1.54
C GLN A 69 27.72 -18.94 1.33
N VAL A 70 27.88 -20.25 1.29
CA VAL A 70 26.75 -21.20 1.14
C VAL A 70 25.78 -21.08 2.31
N ALA A 71 26.29 -20.88 3.54
CA ALA A 71 25.45 -20.61 4.71
C ALA A 71 24.64 -19.31 4.54
N PHE A 72 25.28 -18.21 4.13
CA PHE A 72 24.61 -16.94 3.88
C PHE A 72 23.58 -17.02 2.75
N GLU A 73 23.90 -17.70 1.64
CA GLU A 73 22.95 -17.91 0.54
C GLU A 73 21.70 -18.68 0.99
N LYS A 74 21.88 -19.66 1.89
CA LYS A 74 20.77 -20.39 2.50
C LYS A 74 19.91 -19.47 3.37
N GLU A 75 20.53 -18.69 4.25
CA GLU A 75 19.82 -17.72 5.10
C GLU A 75 19.10 -16.66 4.27
N GLN A 76 19.74 -16.14 3.22
CA GLN A 76 19.14 -15.18 2.30
C GLN A 76 17.94 -15.78 1.57
N LYS A 77 18.02 -17.04 1.15
CA LYS A 77 16.90 -17.75 0.53
C LYS A 77 15.74 -17.92 1.51
N GLU A 78 16.01 -18.31 2.75
CA GLU A 78 14.99 -18.43 3.80
C GLU A 78 14.34 -17.08 4.12
N TYR A 79 15.14 -16.01 4.20
CA TYR A 79 14.65 -14.65 4.33
C TYR A 79 13.74 -14.24 3.16
N ASN A 80 14.16 -14.49 1.93
CA ASN A 80 13.38 -14.15 0.73
C ASN A 80 12.01 -14.86 0.74
N GLU A 81 11.96 -16.14 1.12
CA GLU A 81 10.69 -16.89 1.23
C GLU A 81 9.79 -16.36 2.35
N LYS A 82 10.38 -16.00 3.51
CA LYS A 82 9.65 -15.31 4.58
C LYS A 82 9.11 -13.96 4.11
N MET A 83 9.88 -13.21 3.33
CA MET A 83 9.47 -11.92 2.79
C MET A 83 8.32 -12.04 1.80
N LYS A 84 8.31 -13.05 0.93
CA LYS A 84 7.17 -13.30 0.03
C LYS A 84 5.87 -13.53 0.81
N THR A 85 5.95 -14.37 1.85
CA THR A 85 4.80 -14.67 2.72
C THR A 85 4.36 -13.43 3.49
N TYR A 86 5.32 -12.67 4.02
CA TYR A 86 5.07 -11.41 4.70
C TYR A 86 4.35 -10.41 3.80
N SER A 87 4.87 -10.12 2.61
CA SER A 87 4.28 -9.15 1.69
C SER A 87 2.88 -9.58 1.22
N ARG A 88 2.64 -10.89 1.04
CA ARG A 88 1.30 -11.43 0.79
C ARG A 88 0.34 -11.11 1.94
N ASN A 89 0.75 -11.38 3.17
CA ASN A 89 -0.09 -11.17 4.35
C ASN A 89 -0.36 -9.67 4.58
N VAL A 90 0.65 -8.81 4.42
CA VAL A 90 0.51 -7.35 4.45
C VAL A 90 -0.48 -6.87 3.39
N SER A 91 -0.38 -7.41 2.16
CA SER A 91 -1.31 -7.10 1.07
C SER A 91 -2.76 -7.43 1.46
N ILE A 92 -3.02 -8.61 2.03
CA ILE A 92 -4.35 -9.03 2.50
C ILE A 92 -4.87 -8.12 3.61
N ILE A 93 -4.05 -7.81 4.61
CA ILE A 93 -4.42 -6.94 5.73
C ILE A 93 -4.76 -5.52 5.22
N ALA A 94 -3.90 -4.96 4.37
CA ALA A 94 -4.11 -3.65 3.76
C ALA A 94 -5.39 -3.61 2.90
N LEU A 95 -5.68 -4.68 2.15
CA LEU A 95 -6.93 -4.80 1.40
C LEU A 95 -8.15 -4.76 2.34
N GLY A 96 -8.09 -5.50 3.45
CA GLY A 96 -9.13 -5.48 4.48
C GLY A 96 -9.39 -4.08 5.02
N PHE A 97 -8.34 -3.34 5.37
CA PHE A 97 -8.46 -1.95 5.84
C PHE A 97 -8.95 -0.98 4.76
N ALA A 98 -8.55 -1.18 3.49
CA ALA A 98 -9.06 -0.39 2.37
C ALA A 98 -10.57 -0.58 2.23
N VAL A 99 -11.06 -1.83 2.24
CA VAL A 99 -12.50 -2.13 2.15
C VAL A 99 -13.25 -1.58 3.36
N LEU A 100 -12.73 -1.75 4.57
CA LEU A 100 -13.34 -1.21 5.80
C LEU A 100 -13.48 0.31 5.72
N THR A 101 -12.40 1.00 5.38
CA THR A 101 -12.37 2.47 5.27
C THR A 101 -13.30 2.95 4.15
N LEU A 102 -13.37 2.22 3.04
CA LEU A 102 -14.30 2.49 1.97
C LEU A 102 -15.74 2.42 2.50
N VAL A 103 -16.15 1.31 3.13
CA VAL A 103 -17.50 1.17 3.70
C VAL A 103 -17.83 2.31 4.66
N VAL A 104 -16.89 2.69 5.54
CA VAL A 104 -17.07 3.85 6.42
C VAL A 104 -17.30 5.13 5.60
N SER A 105 -16.45 5.42 4.62
CA SER A 105 -16.64 6.57 3.72
C SER A 105 -18.04 6.59 3.11
N LEU A 106 -18.50 5.43 2.64
CA LEU A 106 -19.80 5.27 2.00
C LEU A 106 -20.95 5.61 2.96
N LEU A 107 -20.89 5.10 4.19
CA LEU A 107 -21.92 5.35 5.22
C LEU A 107 -22.00 6.82 5.65
N PHE A 108 -20.88 7.55 5.61
CA PHE A 108 -20.80 8.95 6.04
C PHE A 108 -20.93 9.97 4.90
N SER A 109 -21.04 9.52 3.65
CA SER A 109 -21.06 10.38 2.45
C SER A 109 -22.14 11.46 2.47
N ASN A 110 -23.31 11.19 3.04
CA ASN A 110 -24.43 12.15 3.08
C ASN A 110 -24.34 13.14 4.25
N LYS A 111 -23.57 12.82 5.30
CA LYS A 111 -23.50 13.65 6.52
C LYS A 111 -22.31 14.61 6.50
N ILE A 112 -21.16 14.13 6.04
CA ILE A 112 -19.88 14.84 6.08
C ILE A 112 -19.08 14.61 4.79
N PRO A 113 -19.54 15.15 3.65
CA PRO A 113 -19.05 14.78 2.32
C PRO A 113 -17.55 15.00 2.14
N VAL A 114 -16.99 16.08 2.71
CA VAL A 114 -15.55 16.38 2.62
C VAL A 114 -14.70 15.32 3.33
N LEU A 115 -15.16 14.82 4.48
CA LEU A 115 -14.47 13.77 5.24
C LEU A 115 -14.64 12.42 4.54
N ALA A 116 -15.85 12.12 4.05
CA ALA A 116 -16.13 10.90 3.29
C ALA A 116 -15.27 10.84 2.01
N ASP A 117 -15.14 11.94 1.27
CA ASP A 117 -14.28 12.01 0.08
C ASP A 117 -12.81 11.77 0.41
N GLY A 118 -12.33 12.29 1.55
CA GLY A 118 -10.96 12.04 2.01
C GLY A 118 -10.73 10.59 2.41
N LEU A 119 -11.66 9.98 3.16
CA LEU A 119 -11.61 8.56 3.49
C LEU A 119 -11.69 7.67 2.25
N LEU A 120 -12.50 8.04 1.26
CA LEU A 120 -12.61 7.32 -0.01
C LEU A 120 -11.27 7.34 -0.74
N LEU A 121 -10.69 8.52 -0.93
CA LEU A 121 -9.41 8.65 -1.62
C LEU A 121 -8.28 7.94 -0.83
N GLY A 122 -8.30 8.02 0.50
CA GLY A 122 -7.37 7.27 1.36
C GLY A 122 -7.53 5.76 1.23
N SER A 123 -8.74 5.24 1.08
CA SER A 123 -8.99 3.82 0.81
C SER A 123 -8.43 3.38 -0.55
N VAL A 124 -8.48 4.25 -1.57
CA VAL A 124 -7.87 4.00 -2.89
C VAL A 124 -6.35 3.94 -2.79
N PHE A 125 -5.72 4.85 -2.06
CA PHE A 125 -4.28 4.79 -1.81
C PHE A 125 -3.87 3.55 -1.00
N THR A 126 -4.67 3.16 -0.01
CA THR A 126 -4.44 1.94 0.78
C THR A 126 -4.59 0.68 -0.09
N LEU A 127 -5.57 0.67 -1.01
CA LEU A 127 -5.73 -0.38 -2.00
C LEU A 127 -4.53 -0.44 -2.96
N ALA A 128 -4.04 0.70 -3.44
CA ALA A 128 -2.85 0.75 -4.28
C ALA A 128 -1.62 0.18 -3.52
N TYR A 129 -1.44 0.54 -2.26
CA TYR A 129 -0.42 -0.03 -1.39
C TYR A 129 -0.55 -1.55 -1.24
N SER A 130 -1.76 -2.04 -1.00
CA SER A 130 -2.06 -3.49 -0.95
C SER A 130 -1.63 -4.19 -2.24
N ILE A 131 -1.95 -3.62 -3.40
CA ILE A 131 -1.56 -4.17 -4.70
C ILE A 131 -0.04 -4.21 -4.83
N ILE A 132 0.67 -3.09 -4.59
CA ILE A 132 2.13 -3.02 -4.66
C ILE A 132 2.79 -4.11 -3.80
N ARG A 133 2.35 -4.26 -2.54
CA ARG A 133 2.80 -5.34 -1.65
C ARG A 133 2.46 -6.73 -2.17
N GLY A 134 1.29 -6.89 -2.80
CA GLY A 134 0.89 -8.16 -3.38
C GLY A 134 1.79 -8.58 -4.55
N PHE A 135 2.34 -7.63 -5.31
CA PHE A 135 3.32 -7.92 -6.33
C PHE A 135 4.63 -8.48 -5.75
N GLU A 136 5.08 -8.05 -4.57
CA GLU A 136 6.29 -8.59 -3.93
C GLU A 136 6.17 -10.07 -3.51
N SER A 137 4.96 -10.63 -3.45
CA SER A 137 4.75 -12.04 -3.06
C SER A 137 5.20 -13.08 -4.08
N GLU A 138 5.51 -12.67 -5.32
CA GLU A 138 5.90 -13.55 -6.43
C GLU A 138 4.91 -14.66 -6.84
N ASP A 139 3.72 -14.72 -6.22
CA ASP A 139 2.66 -15.65 -6.59
C ASP A 139 1.76 -15.05 -7.68
N ALA A 140 1.83 -15.61 -8.89
CA ALA A 140 1.05 -15.15 -10.03
C ALA A 140 -0.47 -15.25 -9.82
N LYS A 141 -0.96 -16.30 -9.13
CA LYS A 141 -2.39 -16.47 -8.85
C LYS A 141 -2.85 -15.41 -7.85
N PHE A 142 -2.06 -15.18 -6.80
CA PHE A 142 -2.35 -14.13 -5.83
C PHE A 142 -2.38 -12.74 -6.46
N ARG A 143 -1.38 -12.41 -7.29
CA ARG A 143 -1.33 -11.14 -8.04
C ARG A 143 -2.54 -10.95 -8.95
N PHE A 144 -3.00 -12.00 -9.63
CA PHE A 144 -4.22 -11.91 -10.45
C PHE A 144 -5.47 -11.62 -9.60
N VAL A 145 -5.62 -12.32 -8.47
CA VAL A 145 -6.75 -12.14 -7.55
C VAL A 145 -6.76 -10.73 -6.95
N ILE A 146 -5.62 -10.23 -6.45
CA ILE A 146 -5.56 -8.89 -5.82
C ILE A 146 -5.91 -7.79 -6.83
N VAL A 147 -5.42 -7.89 -8.07
CA VAL A 147 -5.73 -6.92 -9.14
C VAL A 147 -7.20 -7.00 -9.54
N THR A 148 -7.77 -8.20 -9.62
CA THR A 148 -9.19 -8.40 -9.92
C THR A 148 -10.08 -7.78 -8.85
N VAL A 149 -9.77 -8.00 -7.57
CA VAL A 149 -10.49 -7.36 -6.45
C VAL A 149 -10.36 -5.85 -6.52
N GLY A 150 -9.15 -5.32 -6.77
CA GLY A 150 -8.95 -3.88 -6.93
C GLY A 150 -9.75 -3.27 -8.09
N LEU A 151 -9.86 -3.98 -9.21
CA LEU A 151 -10.69 -3.59 -10.35
C LEU A 151 -12.17 -3.57 -9.96
N LEU A 152 -12.67 -4.62 -9.30
CA LEU A 152 -14.07 -4.68 -8.85
C LEU A 152 -14.40 -3.53 -7.89
N ILE A 153 -13.51 -3.23 -6.94
CA ILE A 153 -13.67 -2.08 -6.04
C ILE A 153 -13.72 -0.77 -6.83
N THR A 154 -12.81 -0.58 -7.78
CA THR A 154 -12.75 0.64 -8.61
C THR A 154 -14.02 0.84 -9.42
N VAL A 155 -14.51 -0.22 -10.07
CA VAL A 155 -15.77 -0.20 -10.82
C VAL A 155 -16.95 0.08 -9.91
N PHE A 156 -17.02 -0.57 -8.74
CA PHE A 156 -18.08 -0.36 -7.76
C PHE A 156 -18.13 1.09 -7.26
N ILE A 157 -16.98 1.67 -6.91
CA ILE A 157 -16.87 3.08 -6.51
C ILE A 157 -17.35 4.00 -7.63
N GLY A 158 -16.89 3.76 -8.86
CA GLY A 158 -17.29 4.55 -10.02
C GLY A 158 -18.80 4.49 -10.26
N TYR A 159 -19.38 3.30 -10.27
CA TYR A 159 -20.81 3.11 -10.42
C TYR A 159 -21.59 3.82 -9.31
N TRP A 160 -21.19 3.63 -8.05
CA TRP A 160 -21.96 4.17 -6.93
C TRP A 160 -21.90 5.69 -6.86
N LYS A 161 -20.72 6.28 -7.06
CA LYS A 161 -20.52 7.72 -6.98
C LYS A 161 -21.10 8.48 -8.17
N PHE A 162 -21.01 7.93 -9.38
CA PHE A 162 -21.40 8.66 -10.60
C PHE A 162 -22.79 8.30 -11.16
N ILE A 163 -23.30 7.09 -10.89
CA ILE A 163 -24.57 6.62 -11.48
C ILE A 163 -25.68 6.59 -10.44
N LYS A 164 -25.44 6.01 -9.25
CA LYS A 164 -26.49 5.88 -8.22
C LYS A 164 -26.71 7.16 -7.40
N THR A 165 -25.76 8.08 -7.40
CA THR A 165 -25.90 9.38 -6.74
C THR A 165 -26.15 10.44 -7.81
N PRO A 166 -27.35 10.51 -8.43
CA PRO A 166 -27.69 11.68 -9.22
C PRO A 166 -27.60 12.87 -8.26
N LYS A 167 -26.75 13.84 -8.62
CA LYS A 167 -26.88 15.18 -8.05
C LYS A 167 -28.35 15.56 -8.20
N GLU A 168 -29.06 15.70 -7.09
CA GLU A 168 -30.21 16.59 -7.06
C GLU A 168 -29.64 17.96 -7.47
N LEU A 169 -29.84 18.29 -8.74
CA LEU A 169 -29.72 19.64 -9.27
C LEU A 169 -30.97 20.38 -8.81
N GLU A 170 -31.02 20.74 -7.53
CA GLU A 170 -31.87 21.81 -6.99
C GLU A 170 -31.09 22.64 -5.96
#